data_AF-A0A1F4ZU89-F1
#
_entry.id   AF-A0A1F4ZU89-F1
#
_cell.length_a   1.000
_cell.length_b   1.000
_cell.length_c   1.000
_cell.angle_alpha   90.00
_cell.angle_beta   90.00
_cell.angle_gamma   90.00
#
_symmetry.space_group_name_H-M   'P 1'
#
loop_
_entity.id
_entity.type
_entity.pdbx_description
1 polymer ?
#
loop_
_entity_poly.entity_id
_entity_poly.type
_entity_poly.pdbx_seq_one_letter_code
_entity_poly.pdbx_strand_id
1 'polypeptide(L)'
;MKTDFACAVRLLFFSIVLLAIPVKGQETVGVFEQPLLITSAGQNAEVQIAAVLAKRAGLNYTLSKQATAADLPNMKTLVLVLGTSLKGLGAAGLDLDKERERVMSLITAAQKNQLPVVCLHLGGESRRGQQTDDLITEILPLAKMLIVVKSGNGDGFFTKICQSKGIPLIEVEKTADAQLPLQKAFK
;
A
#
# COMPACT_ATOMS: atom_id res chain seq x y z
N MET A 1 70.08 -4.29 -22.83
CA MET A 1 70.38 -2.85 -22.99
C MET A 1 69.15 -2.09 -22.49
N LYS A 2 69.33 -1.20 -21.52
CA LYS A 2 68.26 -0.64 -20.66
C LYS A 2 67.45 0.43 -21.42
N THR A 3 66.14 0.45 -21.22
CA THR A 3 65.27 1.57 -21.62
C THR A 3 64.48 2.06 -20.41
N ASP A 4 64.58 3.37 -20.19
CA ASP A 4 63.80 4.18 -19.27
C ASP A 4 62.30 4.10 -19.55
N PHE A 5 61.46 4.39 -18.54
CA PHE A 5 60.50 5.51 -18.63
C PHE A 5 59.67 5.61 -17.33
N ALA A 6 59.78 6.76 -16.67
CA ALA A 6 58.82 7.20 -15.67
C ALA A 6 57.46 7.42 -16.34
N CYS A 7 56.39 6.81 -15.81
CA CYS A 7 55.04 7.05 -16.30
C CYS A 7 54.14 7.52 -15.15
N ALA A 8 53.67 8.75 -15.32
CA ALA A 8 52.87 9.56 -14.42
C ALA A 8 51.65 8.83 -13.82
N VAL A 9 51.50 8.99 -12.51
CA VAL A 9 50.25 8.74 -11.78
C VAL A 9 49.21 9.78 -12.23
N ARG A 10 48.20 9.35 -12.99
CA ARG A 10 46.98 10.14 -13.24
C ARG A 10 45.89 9.70 -12.27
N LEU A 11 45.70 10.46 -11.19
CA LEU A 11 44.49 10.40 -10.38
C LEU A 11 43.31 10.94 -11.21
N LEU A 12 42.40 10.06 -11.61
CA LEU A 12 41.09 10.43 -12.15
C LEU A 12 40.09 10.46 -11.00
N PHE A 13 39.83 11.66 -10.47
CA PHE A 13 38.67 11.91 -9.60
C PHE A 13 37.41 11.90 -10.47
N PHE A 14 36.69 10.78 -10.48
CA PHE A 14 35.35 10.68 -11.05
C PHE A 14 34.35 11.25 -10.04
N SER A 15 34.10 12.55 -10.10
CA SER A 15 33.00 13.18 -9.35
C SER A 15 31.66 12.67 -9.90
N ILE A 16 31.07 11.68 -9.23
CA ILE A 16 29.68 11.28 -9.44
C ILE A 16 28.81 12.42 -8.91
N VAL A 17 28.34 13.28 -9.82
CA VAL A 17 27.27 14.24 -9.54
C VAL A 17 25.97 13.46 -9.43
N LEU A 18 25.52 13.23 -8.20
CA LEU A 18 24.23 12.62 -7.91
C LEU A 18 23.13 13.64 -8.24
N LEU A 19 22.61 13.59 -9.47
CA LEU A 19 21.42 14.35 -9.86
C LEU A 19 20.22 13.82 -9.07
N ALA A 20 19.75 14.59 -8.08
CA ALA A 20 18.47 14.37 -7.43
C ALA A 20 17.35 14.57 -8.45
N ILE A 21 16.79 13.48 -8.95
CA ILE A 21 15.66 13.51 -9.87
C ILE A 21 14.41 13.82 -9.03
N PRO A 22 13.68 14.93 -9.30
CA PRO A 22 12.42 15.17 -8.62
C PRO A 22 11.41 14.09 -9.02
N VAL A 23 10.97 13.29 -8.05
CA VAL A 23 9.90 12.31 -8.21
C VAL A 23 8.60 13.08 -8.46
N LYS A 24 8.23 13.29 -9.72
CA LYS A 24 6.87 13.71 -10.10
C LYS A 24 5.90 12.60 -9.69
N GLY A 25 4.84 12.95 -8.97
CA GLY A 25 3.80 12.02 -8.55
C GLY A 25 3.29 11.21 -9.74
N GLN A 26 3.38 9.88 -9.64
CA GLN A 26 2.83 8.99 -10.64
C GLN A 26 1.31 9.13 -10.63
N GLU A 27 0.73 9.63 -11.72
CA GLU A 27 -0.71 9.57 -11.93
C GLU A 27 -1.11 8.11 -12.18
N THR A 28 -1.75 7.49 -11.19
CA THR A 28 -2.29 6.12 -11.30
C THR A 28 -3.71 6.17 -11.83
N VAL A 29 -3.86 6.36 -13.15
CA VAL A 29 -5.17 6.35 -13.82
C VAL A 29 -5.41 4.98 -14.45
N GLY A 30 -6.54 4.35 -14.12
CA GLY A 30 -6.97 3.10 -14.73
C GLY A 30 -5.95 1.97 -14.59
N VAL A 31 -5.39 1.78 -13.40
CA VAL A 31 -4.41 0.71 -13.12
C VAL A 31 -5.10 -0.60 -12.73
N PHE A 32 -6.32 -0.52 -12.19
CA PHE A 32 -7.05 -1.65 -11.62
C PHE A 32 -8.33 -1.97 -12.40
N GLU A 33 -8.76 -3.23 -12.29
CA GLU A 33 -9.98 -3.74 -12.92
C GLU A 33 -11.05 -4.09 -11.88
N GLN A 34 -12.29 -4.19 -12.33
CA GLN A 34 -13.47 -4.49 -11.52
C GLN A 34 -14.01 -5.90 -11.86
N PRO A 35 -14.69 -6.61 -10.94
CA PRO A 35 -15.05 -6.18 -9.58
C PRO A 35 -13.87 -6.28 -8.59
N LEU A 36 -13.96 -5.53 -7.50
CA LEU A 36 -12.96 -5.50 -6.44
C LEU A 36 -13.48 -6.12 -5.14
N LEU A 37 -12.59 -6.78 -4.40
CA LEU A 37 -12.85 -7.25 -3.05
C LEU A 37 -12.26 -6.27 -2.04
N ILE A 38 -13.09 -5.71 -1.17
CA ILE A 38 -12.65 -4.85 -0.06
C ILE A 38 -12.63 -5.69 1.21
N THR A 39 -11.50 -5.67 1.90
CA THR A 39 -11.36 -6.33 3.20
C THR A 39 -10.49 -5.52 4.16
N SER A 40 -10.62 -5.84 5.45
CA SER A 40 -9.77 -5.25 6.48
C SER A 40 -8.47 -6.04 6.59
N ALA A 41 -7.37 -5.32 6.80
CA ALA A 41 -6.13 -5.86 7.35
C ALA A 41 -5.92 -5.21 8.73
N GLY A 42 -6.20 -5.96 9.80
CA GLY A 42 -6.14 -5.51 11.19
C GLY A 42 -7.50 -5.27 11.86
N GLN A 43 -8.61 -5.74 11.27
CA GLN A 43 -9.98 -5.62 11.78
C GLN A 43 -10.42 -4.18 12.15
N ASN A 44 -9.97 -3.20 11.38
CA ASN A 44 -10.33 -1.79 11.51
C ASN A 44 -11.76 -1.46 11.08
N ALA A 45 -12.30 -0.36 11.60
CA ALA A 45 -13.64 0.12 11.26
C ALA A 45 -13.69 0.84 9.91
N GLU A 46 -12.55 1.37 9.47
CA GLU A 46 -12.35 2.11 8.23
C GLU A 46 -12.71 1.29 6.99
N VAL A 47 -12.71 -0.04 7.08
CA VAL A 47 -13.16 -0.92 5.99
C VAL A 47 -14.58 -0.61 5.53
N GLN A 48 -15.47 -0.17 6.44
CA GLN A 48 -16.81 0.28 6.08
C GLN A 48 -16.80 1.60 5.33
N ILE A 49 -15.89 2.50 5.70
CA ILE A 49 -15.72 3.78 5.02
C ILE A 49 -15.22 3.53 3.60
N ALA A 50 -14.25 2.63 3.41
CA ALA A 50 -13.77 2.24 2.09
C ALA A 50 -14.91 1.72 1.19
N ALA A 51 -15.81 0.88 1.71
CA ALA A 51 -16.98 0.41 0.98
C ALA A 51 -17.93 1.55 0.59
N VAL A 52 -18.17 2.52 1.50
CA VAL A 52 -18.96 3.72 1.18
C VAL A 52 -18.30 4.56 0.08
N LEU A 53 -16.98 4.75 0.13
CA LEU A 53 -16.23 5.49 -0.89
C LEU A 53 -16.28 4.76 -2.24
N ALA A 54 -16.09 3.44 -2.27
CA ALA A 54 -16.21 2.63 -3.48
C ALA A 54 -17.61 2.71 -4.10
N LYS A 55 -18.66 2.66 -3.26
CA LYS A 55 -20.05 2.87 -3.70
C LYS A 55 -20.25 4.24 -4.34
N ARG A 56 -19.76 5.30 -3.69
CA ARG A 56 -19.87 6.68 -4.22
C ARG A 56 -19.05 6.90 -5.48
N ALA A 57 -17.95 6.18 -5.63
CA ALA A 57 -17.13 6.15 -6.84
C ALA A 57 -17.78 5.35 -7.99
N GLY A 58 -18.91 4.67 -7.76
CA GLY A 58 -19.60 3.86 -8.76
C GLY A 58 -18.90 2.53 -9.06
N LEU A 59 -18.04 2.04 -8.17
CA LEU A 59 -17.28 0.82 -8.38
C LEU A 59 -18.11 -0.43 -8.05
N ASN A 60 -17.94 -1.50 -8.83
CA ASN A 60 -18.50 -2.81 -8.53
C ASN A 60 -17.63 -3.54 -7.49
N TYR A 61 -18.08 -3.61 -6.24
CA TYR A 61 -17.31 -4.18 -5.14
C TYR A 61 -18.08 -5.20 -4.32
N THR A 62 -17.33 -6.13 -3.73
CA THR A 62 -17.78 -6.97 -2.62
C THR A 62 -17.03 -6.55 -1.36
N LEU A 63 -17.73 -6.40 -0.23
CA LEU A 63 -17.12 -6.17 1.07
C LEU A 63 -17.18 -7.46 1.89
N SER A 64 -16.01 -7.96 2.31
CA SER A 64 -15.90 -9.04 3.30
C SER A 64 -14.85 -8.64 4.33
N LYS A 65 -15.26 -8.38 5.59
CA LYS A 65 -14.35 -7.87 6.63
C LYS A 65 -13.23 -8.85 7.00
N GLN A 66 -13.50 -10.14 6.86
CA GLN A 66 -12.59 -11.24 7.18
C GLN A 66 -12.38 -12.11 5.94
N ALA A 67 -12.13 -11.47 4.79
CA ALA A 67 -11.96 -12.18 3.55
C ALA A 67 -10.81 -13.20 3.64
N THR A 68 -10.99 -14.31 2.93
CA THR A 68 -10.04 -15.40 2.76
C THR A 68 -9.86 -15.68 1.28
N ALA A 69 -8.97 -16.61 0.94
CA ALA A 69 -8.74 -16.99 -0.46
C ALA A 69 -10.03 -17.46 -1.18
N ALA A 70 -11.02 -17.97 -0.44
CA ALA A 70 -12.31 -18.40 -0.99
C ALA A 70 -13.18 -17.23 -1.52
N ASP A 71 -12.87 -15.99 -1.11
CA ASP A 71 -13.60 -14.79 -1.54
C ASP A 71 -12.99 -14.14 -2.81
N LEU A 72 -11.81 -14.61 -3.26
CA LEU A 72 -11.13 -14.09 -4.45
C LEU A 72 -11.73 -14.51 -5.80
N PRO A 73 -12.44 -15.65 -5.97
CA PRO A 73 -13.02 -16.01 -7.25
C PRO A 73 -13.90 -14.89 -7.84
N ASN A 74 -13.77 -14.67 -9.15
CA ASN A 74 -14.45 -13.61 -9.91
C ASN A 74 -14.02 -12.16 -9.59
N MET A 75 -13.11 -11.96 -8.63
CA MET A 75 -12.55 -10.64 -8.34
C MET A 75 -11.37 -10.36 -9.26
N LYS A 76 -11.16 -9.07 -9.57
CA LYS A 76 -10.06 -8.58 -10.39
C LYS A 76 -9.04 -7.78 -9.60
N THR A 77 -9.44 -7.23 -8.45
CA THR A 77 -8.57 -6.41 -7.59
C THR A 77 -8.85 -6.72 -6.13
N LEU A 78 -7.80 -6.79 -5.31
CA LEU A 78 -7.90 -6.87 -3.85
C LEU A 78 -7.62 -5.49 -3.24
N VAL A 79 -8.55 -4.97 -2.45
CA VAL A 79 -8.41 -3.73 -1.68
C VAL A 79 -8.24 -4.07 -0.21
N LEU A 80 -7.07 -3.74 0.34
CA LEU A 80 -6.77 -3.90 1.76
C LEU A 80 -6.87 -2.56 2.47
N VAL A 81 -7.75 -2.49 3.47
CA VAL A 81 -7.84 -1.34 4.35
C VAL A 81 -6.96 -1.59 5.56
N LEU A 82 -5.86 -0.83 5.65
CA LEU A 82 -4.78 -1.03 6.61
C LEU A 82 -5.07 -0.32 7.93
N GLY A 83 -4.96 -1.05 9.02
CA GLY A 83 -5.01 -0.50 10.38
C GLY A 83 -5.42 -1.56 11.39
N THR A 84 -4.73 -1.61 12.52
CA THR A 84 -4.97 -2.61 13.56
C THR A 84 -5.90 -2.05 14.65
N SER A 85 -6.95 -2.80 14.99
CA SER A 85 -7.92 -2.47 16.04
C SER A 85 -8.02 -3.63 17.02
N LEU A 86 -7.43 -3.48 18.22
CA LEU A 86 -7.47 -4.54 19.25
C LEU A 86 -8.92 -4.91 19.65
N LYS A 87 -9.82 -3.92 19.71
CA LYS A 87 -11.26 -4.17 19.92
C LYS A 87 -11.88 -4.94 18.75
N GLY A 88 -11.50 -4.60 17.52
CA GLY A 88 -11.98 -5.27 16.31
C GLY A 88 -11.53 -6.72 16.24
N LEU A 89 -10.25 -6.97 16.55
CA LEU A 89 -9.66 -8.30 16.67
C LEU A 89 -10.39 -9.14 17.71
N GLY A 90 -10.60 -8.60 18.92
CA GLY A 90 -11.34 -9.29 19.97
C GLY A 90 -12.77 -9.66 19.55
N ALA A 91 -13.47 -8.76 18.84
CA ALA A 91 -14.81 -9.03 18.32
C ALA A 91 -14.84 -10.06 17.18
N ALA A 92 -13.74 -10.17 16.43
CA ALA A 92 -13.58 -11.17 15.37
C ALA A 92 -13.11 -12.54 15.91
N GLY A 93 -12.75 -12.63 17.19
CA GLY A 93 -12.15 -13.84 17.76
C GLY A 93 -10.72 -14.10 17.30
N LEU A 94 -10.01 -13.04 16.89
CA LEU A 94 -8.63 -13.09 16.39
C LEU A 94 -7.68 -12.41 17.36
N ASP A 95 -6.45 -12.89 17.39
CA ASP A 95 -5.29 -12.17 17.90
C ASP A 95 -4.49 -11.58 16.73
N LEU A 96 -3.39 -10.89 17.03
CA LEU A 96 -2.55 -10.23 16.03
C LEU A 96 -1.92 -11.22 15.05
N ASP A 97 -1.42 -12.36 15.55
CA ASP A 97 -0.71 -13.35 14.74
C ASP A 97 -1.67 -14.06 13.79
N LYS A 98 -2.86 -14.45 14.25
CA LYS A 98 -3.90 -15.05 13.41
C LYS A 98 -4.40 -14.08 12.35
N GLU A 99 -4.56 -12.80 12.70
CA GLU A 99 -4.95 -11.81 11.71
C GLU A 99 -3.86 -11.59 10.66
N ARG A 100 -2.60 -11.50 11.10
CA ARG A 100 -1.44 -11.41 10.20
C ARG A 100 -1.41 -12.61 9.25
N GLU A 101 -1.55 -13.84 9.77
CA GLU A 101 -1.56 -15.06 8.97
C GLU A 101 -2.71 -15.06 7.94
N ARG A 102 -3.93 -14.66 8.36
CA ARG A 102 -5.08 -14.55 7.47
C ARG A 102 -4.81 -13.58 6.32
N VAL A 103 -4.30 -12.39 6.64
CA VAL A 103 -4.04 -11.35 5.65
C VAL A 103 -2.92 -11.75 4.69
N MET A 104 -1.82 -12.31 5.20
CA MET A 104 -0.70 -12.76 4.36
C MET A 104 -1.10 -13.94 3.47
N SER A 105 -1.92 -14.86 3.97
CA SER A 105 -2.48 -15.95 3.17
C SER A 105 -3.38 -15.43 2.04
N LEU A 106 -4.22 -14.44 2.33
CA LEU A 106 -5.06 -13.79 1.33
C LEU A 106 -4.23 -13.07 0.26
N ILE A 107 -3.21 -12.31 0.64
CA ILE A 107 -2.32 -11.62 -0.32
C ILE A 107 -1.59 -12.64 -1.20
N THR A 108 -1.07 -13.71 -0.60
CA THR A 108 -0.39 -14.78 -1.34
C THR A 108 -1.33 -15.41 -2.38
N ALA A 109 -2.57 -15.68 -1.99
CA ALA A 109 -3.59 -16.19 -2.91
C ALA A 109 -3.93 -15.18 -4.01
N ALA A 110 -4.05 -13.89 -3.69
CA ALA A 110 -4.30 -12.84 -4.69
C ALA A 110 -3.15 -12.76 -5.70
N GLN A 111 -1.90 -12.77 -5.25
CA GLN A 111 -0.72 -12.77 -6.12
C GLN A 111 -0.65 -14.00 -7.02
N LYS A 112 -0.93 -15.21 -6.48
CA LYS A 112 -0.99 -16.45 -7.26
C LYS A 112 -2.04 -16.37 -8.38
N ASN A 113 -3.16 -15.72 -8.12
CA ASN A 113 -4.23 -15.49 -9.08
C ASN A 113 -4.04 -14.20 -9.91
N GLN A 114 -2.90 -13.52 -9.77
CA GLN A 114 -2.56 -12.28 -10.49
C GLN A 114 -3.52 -11.10 -10.22
N LEU A 115 -4.19 -11.10 -9.07
CA LEU A 115 -5.01 -9.97 -8.62
C LEU A 115 -4.08 -8.91 -8.00
N PRO A 116 -3.97 -7.70 -8.59
CA PRO A 116 -3.22 -6.62 -7.99
C PRO A 116 -3.84 -6.18 -6.65
N VAL A 117 -2.98 -5.78 -5.72
CA VAL A 117 -3.36 -5.30 -4.39
C VAL A 117 -3.28 -3.77 -4.36
N VAL A 118 -4.35 -3.11 -3.93
CA VAL A 118 -4.36 -1.69 -3.56
C VAL A 118 -4.56 -1.55 -2.07
N CYS A 119 -3.76 -0.72 -1.43
CA CYS A 119 -3.86 -0.45 0.00
C CYS A 119 -4.53 0.91 0.25
N LEU A 120 -5.35 0.98 1.30
CA LEU A 120 -5.95 2.20 1.80
C LEU A 120 -5.63 2.34 3.29
N HIS A 121 -5.08 3.48 3.71
CA HIS A 121 -5.04 3.85 5.12
C HIS A 121 -5.87 5.12 5.32
N LEU A 122 -7.13 4.92 5.71
CA LEU A 122 -8.16 5.96 5.77
C LEU A 122 -8.23 6.69 7.13
N GLY A 123 -7.40 6.26 8.07
CA GLY A 123 -7.25 6.86 9.39
C GLY A 123 -6.20 7.96 9.43
N GLY A 124 -6.34 8.88 10.40
CA GLY A 124 -5.28 9.82 10.74
C GLY A 124 -4.26 9.20 11.71
N GLU A 125 -3.41 10.05 12.29
CA GLU A 125 -2.35 9.65 13.24
C GLU A 125 -2.84 8.72 14.37
N SER A 126 -4.06 8.92 14.88
CA SER A 126 -4.64 8.09 15.94
C SER A 126 -4.92 6.63 15.54
N ARG A 127 -4.76 6.29 14.26
CA ARG A 127 -4.90 4.92 13.72
C ARG A 127 -3.53 4.28 13.42
N ARG A 128 -2.44 5.01 13.65
CA ARG A 128 -1.05 4.53 13.64
C ARG A 128 -0.66 4.02 15.02
N GLY A 129 0.52 3.42 15.10
CA GLY A 129 1.09 2.81 16.31
C GLY A 129 1.70 1.45 15.99
N GLN A 130 2.51 0.92 16.91
CA GLN A 130 3.37 -0.25 16.67
C GLN A 130 2.68 -1.40 15.91
N GLN A 131 1.50 -1.83 16.37
CA GLN A 131 0.79 -2.97 15.79
C GLN A 131 0.22 -2.71 14.39
N THR A 132 -0.14 -1.46 14.10
CA THR A 132 -0.56 -1.06 12.75
C THR A 132 0.67 -0.96 11.84
N ASP A 133 1.75 -0.38 12.35
CA ASP A 133 2.97 -0.10 11.58
C ASP A 133 3.73 -1.38 11.23
N ASP A 134 3.77 -2.36 12.14
CA ASP A 134 4.34 -3.69 11.89
C ASP A 134 3.57 -4.40 10.75
N LEU A 135 2.24 -4.40 10.83
CA LEU A 135 1.38 -4.97 9.80
C LEU A 135 1.57 -4.27 8.44
N ILE A 136 1.66 -2.94 8.42
CA ILE A 136 1.89 -2.16 7.20
C ILE A 136 3.27 -2.47 6.61
N THR A 137 4.31 -2.57 7.44
CA THR A 137 5.69 -2.82 6.98
C THR A 137 5.79 -4.11 6.19
N GLU A 138 5.01 -5.12 6.56
CA GLU A 138 4.96 -6.40 5.86
C GLU A 138 4.08 -6.37 4.59
N ILE A 139 2.91 -5.75 4.68
CA ILE A 139 1.91 -5.79 3.60
C ILE A 139 2.22 -4.80 2.49
N LEU A 140 2.56 -3.56 2.84
CA LEU A 140 2.63 -2.46 1.89
C LEU A 140 3.63 -2.72 0.75
N PRO A 141 4.82 -3.33 0.96
CA PRO A 141 5.72 -3.71 -0.12
C PRO A 141 5.13 -4.61 -1.20
N LEU A 142 3.99 -5.27 -0.95
CA LEU A 142 3.30 -6.17 -1.88
C LEU A 142 2.19 -5.46 -2.67
N ALA A 143 1.92 -4.19 -2.37
CA ALA A 143 0.88 -3.40 -3.02
C ALA A 143 1.36 -2.74 -4.31
N LYS A 144 0.42 -2.50 -5.22
CA LYS A 144 0.60 -1.74 -6.47
C LYS A 144 0.36 -0.25 -6.30
N MET A 145 -0.36 0.15 -5.25
CA MET A 145 -0.69 1.55 -4.94
C MET A 145 -1.12 1.67 -3.49
N LEU A 146 -0.86 2.84 -2.88
CA LEU A 146 -1.40 3.23 -1.58
C LEU A 146 -2.12 4.58 -1.68
N ILE A 147 -3.31 4.66 -1.08
CA ILE A 147 -3.98 5.93 -0.74
C ILE A 147 -3.97 6.10 0.78
N VAL A 148 -3.49 7.23 1.27
CA VAL A 148 -3.42 7.52 2.70
C VAL A 148 -4.01 8.89 3.04
N VAL A 149 -4.70 8.99 4.17
CA VAL A 149 -5.03 10.30 4.74
C VAL A 149 -3.75 10.91 5.31
N LYS A 150 -3.41 12.11 4.85
CA LYS A 150 -2.13 12.79 5.09
C LYS A 150 -1.76 12.89 6.56
N SER A 151 -2.74 13.13 7.44
CA SER A 151 -2.49 13.16 8.88
C SER A 151 -2.02 11.82 9.46
N GLY A 152 -2.33 10.69 8.81
CA GLY A 152 -1.80 9.37 9.16
C GLY A 152 -0.35 9.14 8.71
N ASN A 153 0.23 10.05 7.90
CA ASN A 153 1.59 9.97 7.37
C ASN A 153 2.46 11.18 7.80
N GLY A 154 2.11 11.85 8.91
CA GLY A 154 2.84 13.06 9.35
C GLY A 154 4.33 12.84 9.64
N ASP A 155 4.72 11.60 9.96
CA ASP A 155 6.10 11.14 10.20
C ASP A 155 6.83 10.67 8.91
N GLY A 156 6.14 10.68 7.77
CA GLY A 156 6.62 10.19 6.49
C GLY A 156 6.83 8.68 6.45
N PHE A 157 6.24 7.90 7.37
CA PHE A 157 6.38 6.45 7.41
C PHE A 157 5.98 5.76 6.10
N PHE A 158 4.79 6.06 5.58
CA PHE A 158 4.33 5.52 4.30
C PHE A 158 5.18 6.03 3.14
N THR A 159 5.58 7.31 3.18
CA THR A 159 6.46 7.91 2.17
C THR A 159 7.75 7.13 2.01
N LYS A 160 8.42 6.80 3.13
CA LYS A 160 9.69 6.04 3.12
C LYS A 160 9.51 4.65 2.51
N ILE A 161 8.47 3.91 2.92
CA ILE A 161 8.21 2.56 2.40
C ILE A 161 7.90 2.64 0.90
N CYS A 162 6.98 3.49 0.49
CA CYS A 162 6.56 3.64 -0.91
C CYS A 162 7.72 4.04 -1.81
N GLN A 163 8.54 5.02 -1.42
CA GLN A 163 9.72 5.43 -2.20
C GLN A 163 10.72 4.28 -2.36
N SER A 164 11.00 3.53 -1.28
CA SER A 164 11.96 2.42 -1.33
C SER A 164 11.52 1.26 -2.24
N LYS A 165 10.21 1.12 -2.47
CA LYS A 165 9.61 0.04 -3.26
C LYS A 165 9.04 0.49 -4.60
N GLY A 166 9.11 1.79 -4.91
CA GLY A 166 8.51 2.35 -6.14
C GLY A 166 6.99 2.23 -6.18
N ILE A 167 6.32 2.31 -5.02
CA ILE A 167 4.86 2.22 -4.91
C ILE A 167 4.29 3.63 -5.06
N PRO A 168 3.35 3.86 -6.00
CA PRO A 168 2.60 5.11 -6.07
C PRO A 168 1.87 5.38 -4.76
N LEU A 169 2.18 6.53 -4.16
CA LEU A 169 1.56 7.04 -2.94
C LEU A 169 0.67 8.23 -3.28
N ILE A 170 -0.60 8.15 -2.89
CA ILE A 170 -1.54 9.27 -2.98
C ILE A 170 -1.92 9.69 -1.57
N GLU A 171 -1.58 10.93 -1.22
CA GLU A 171 -1.98 11.54 0.04
C GLU A 171 -3.22 12.42 -0.17
N VAL A 172 -4.20 12.26 0.71
CA VAL A 172 -5.43 13.07 0.70
C VAL A 172 -5.62 13.79 2.03
N GLU A 173 -6.20 14.99 2.01
CA GLU A 173 -6.34 15.80 3.22
C GLU A 173 -7.35 15.19 4.21
N LYS A 174 -8.46 14.66 3.70
CA LYS A 174 -9.50 14.01 4.52
C LYS A 174 -9.88 12.65 3.94
N THR A 175 -10.44 11.79 4.79
CA THR A 175 -10.91 10.46 4.39
C THR A 175 -11.91 10.50 3.22
N ALA A 176 -12.79 11.50 3.16
CA ALA A 176 -13.75 11.66 2.07
C ALA A 176 -13.08 11.94 0.71
N ASP A 177 -11.94 12.62 0.73
CA ASP A 177 -11.20 13.02 -0.47
C ASP A 177 -10.56 11.80 -1.17
N ALA A 178 -10.43 10.66 -0.48
CA ALA A 178 -9.97 9.40 -1.06
C ALA A 178 -10.93 8.84 -2.12
N GLN A 179 -12.19 9.30 -2.19
CA GLN A 179 -13.15 8.84 -3.20
C GLN A 179 -12.63 9.04 -4.62
N LEU A 180 -12.16 10.25 -4.95
CA LEU A 180 -11.79 10.60 -6.32
C LEU A 180 -10.53 9.86 -6.78
N PRO A 181 -9.44 9.79 -6.00
CA PRO A 181 -8.29 8.95 -6.35
C PRO A 181 -8.64 7.47 -6.45
N LEU A 182 -9.48 6.94 -5.55
CA LEU A 182 -9.94 5.56 -5.63
C LEU A 182 -10.70 5.32 -6.93
N GLN A 183 -11.61 6.21 -7.31
CA GLN A 183 -12.34 6.12 -8.59
C GLN A 183 -11.38 6.11 -9.79
N LYS A 184 -10.46 7.08 -9.85
CA LYS A 184 -9.50 7.23 -10.96
C LYS A 184 -8.58 6.02 -11.11
N ALA A 185 -8.33 5.29 -10.03
CA ALA A 185 -7.45 4.13 -10.07
C ALA A 185 -8.04 2.95 -10.86
N PHE A 186 -9.36 2.88 -11.05
CA PHE A 186 -10.04 1.80 -11.74
C PHE A 186 -10.47 2.19 -13.17
N LYS A 187 -10.42 1.22 -14.09
CA LYS A 187 -11.01 1.33 -15.44
C LYS A 187 -12.49 1.01 -15.45
#